data_AF-A0A2P4QIT4-F1
#
_entry.id   AF-A0A2P4QIT4-F1
#
_cell.length_a   1.000
_cell.length_b   1.000
_cell.length_c   1.000
_cell.angle_alpha   90.00
_cell.angle_beta   90.00
_cell.angle_gamma   90.00
#
_symmetry.space_group_name_H-M   'P 1'
#
loop_
_entity.id
_entity.type
_entity.pdbx_description
1 polymer ?
#
loop_
_entity_poly.entity_id
_entity_poly.type
_entity_poly.pdbx_seq_one_letter_code
_entity_poly.pdbx_strand_id
1 'polypeptide(L)'
;MSSRLPNECYQQIFSNVQDTKTLFSIIQVNHTWCENAIIFLWKNPFRKEIDYNHTKIIPVLLSFLKKDKNTFFDYPSFITHLDFDNLFRITSKFYDNNENEVEYFMGLMEQDDTLPSIFSKLEYDKWPGFGQIW
;
A
#
# COMPACT_ATOMS: atom_id res chain seq x y z
N MET A 1 3.60 -16.88 -35.68
CA MET A 1 3.72 -17.21 -34.25
C MET A 1 4.21 -15.96 -33.54
N SER A 2 3.38 -15.32 -32.71
CA SER A 2 3.82 -14.11 -32.00
C SER A 2 4.85 -14.52 -30.95
N SER A 3 6.11 -14.13 -31.16
CA SER A 3 7.16 -14.23 -30.16
C SER A 3 6.79 -13.30 -29.01
N ARG A 4 6.27 -13.87 -27.92
CA ARG A 4 6.04 -13.12 -26.69
C ARG A 4 7.39 -12.61 -26.19
N LEU A 5 7.45 -11.32 -25.86
CA LEU A 5 8.61 -10.74 -25.18
C LEU A 5 8.85 -11.48 -23.85
N PRO A 6 10.11 -11.71 -23.45
CA PRO A 6 10.43 -12.16 -22.11
C PRO A 6 9.92 -11.21 -21.02
N ASN A 7 9.71 -11.73 -19.81
CA ASN A 7 9.25 -10.93 -18.66
C ASN A 7 10.20 -9.79 -18.33
N GLU A 8 11.51 -10.04 -18.45
CA GLU A 8 12.57 -9.06 -18.22
C GLU A 8 12.44 -7.87 -19.16
N CYS A 9 12.04 -8.10 -20.42
CA CYS A 9 11.80 -7.03 -21.38
C CYS A 9 10.59 -6.17 -20.97
N TYR A 10 9.49 -6.79 -20.52
CA TYR A 10 8.34 -6.04 -19.99
C TYR A 10 8.73 -5.21 -18.77
N GLN A 11 9.44 -5.81 -17.83
CA GLN A 11 9.88 -5.12 -16.61
C GLN A 11 10.79 -3.94 -16.93
N GLN A 12 11.73 -4.11 -17.86
CA GLN A 12 12.59 -3.02 -18.30
C GLN A 12 11.78 -1.89 -18.94
N ILE A 13 10.80 -2.20 -19.79
CA ILE A 13 9.91 -1.19 -20.38
C ILE A 13 9.14 -0.44 -19.29
N PHE A 14 8.47 -1.17 -18.39
CA PHE A 14 7.62 -0.59 -17.35
C PHE A 14 8.40 0.16 -16.28
N SER A 15 9.66 -0.21 -16.03
CA SER A 15 10.55 0.50 -15.09
C SER A 15 10.83 1.95 -15.49
N ASN A 16 10.70 2.28 -16.78
CA ASN A 16 10.87 3.63 -17.30
C ASN A 16 9.60 4.50 -17.17
N VAL A 17 8.47 3.92 -16.77
CA VAL A 17 7.20 4.63 -16.60
C VAL A 17 7.11 5.17 -15.18
N GLN A 18 7.23 6.50 -15.03
CA GLN A 18 7.15 7.16 -13.72
C GLN A 18 5.72 7.51 -13.32
N ASP A 19 4.83 7.80 -14.28
CA ASP A 19 3.46 8.23 -14.04
C ASP A 19 2.55 7.11 -13.51
N THR A 20 1.83 7.38 -12.41
CA THR A 20 0.91 6.43 -11.77
C THR A 20 -0.25 6.06 -12.68
N LYS A 21 -0.79 7.03 -13.41
CA LYS A 21 -1.97 6.82 -14.24
C LYS A 21 -1.65 5.88 -15.40
N THR A 22 -0.51 6.09 -16.03
CA THR A 22 0.00 5.22 -17.09
C THR A 22 0.24 3.81 -16.58
N LEU A 23 0.88 3.63 -15.41
CA LEU A 23 1.05 2.31 -14.79
C LEU A 23 -0.30 1.63 -14.50
N PHE A 24 -1.30 2.38 -14.03
CA PHE A 24 -2.65 1.86 -13.82
C PHE A 24 -3.31 1.39 -15.11
N SER A 25 -3.13 2.12 -16.22
CA SER A 25 -3.60 1.67 -17.53
C SER A 25 -2.86 0.42 -18.03
N ILE A 26 -1.54 0.32 -17.79
CA ILE A 26 -0.72 -0.82 -18.19
C ILE A 26 -1.20 -2.12 -17.51
N ILE A 27 -1.46 -2.09 -16.19
CA ILE A 27 -1.90 -3.30 -15.47
C ILE A 27 -3.26 -3.82 -15.94
N GLN A 28 -4.06 -3.00 -16.62
CA GLN A 28 -5.38 -3.36 -17.13
C GLN A 28 -5.36 -4.00 -18.53
N VAL A 29 -4.20 -4.00 -19.22
CA VAL A 29 -4.11 -4.47 -20.62
C VAL A 29 -4.34 -5.98 -20.74
N ASN A 30 -3.58 -6.79 -19.98
CA ASN A 30 -3.72 -8.24 -19.92
C ASN A 30 -2.98 -8.79 -18.69
N HIS A 31 -3.12 -10.10 -18.44
CA HIS A 31 -2.48 -10.78 -17.30
C HIS A 31 -0.96 -10.59 -17.26
N THR A 32 -0.26 -10.82 -18.37
CA THR A 32 1.21 -10.71 -18.44
C THR A 32 1.69 -9.29 -18.16
N TRP A 33 0.97 -8.28 -18.64
CA TRP A 33 1.29 -6.88 -18.38
C TRP A 33 1.01 -6.52 -16.92
N CYS A 34 -0.11 -7.00 -16.37
CA CYS A 34 -0.44 -6.85 -14.95
C CYS A 34 0.66 -7.38 -14.04
N GLU A 35 1.05 -8.65 -14.20
CA GLU A 35 2.06 -9.31 -13.37
C GLU A 35 3.42 -8.59 -13.41
N ASN A 36 3.83 -8.10 -14.59
CA ASN A 36 5.11 -7.43 -14.74
C ASN A 36 5.08 -5.94 -14.35
N ALA A 37 3.92 -5.28 -14.40
CA ALA A 37 3.80 -3.85 -14.10
C ALA A 37 3.40 -3.58 -12.63
N ILE A 38 2.73 -4.52 -11.98
CA ILE A 38 2.18 -4.32 -10.62
C ILE A 38 3.28 -3.99 -9.60
N ILE A 39 4.46 -4.58 -9.75
CA ILE A 39 5.63 -4.32 -8.91
C ILE A 39 6.08 -2.85 -8.97
N PHE A 40 5.92 -2.19 -10.12
CA PHE A 40 6.29 -0.78 -10.28
C PHE A 40 5.21 0.16 -9.74
N LEU A 41 3.93 -0.22 -9.89
CA LEU A 41 2.81 0.51 -9.30
C LEU A 41 2.89 0.50 -7.78
N TRP A 42 3.21 -0.65 -7.18
CA TRP A 42 3.31 -0.84 -5.73
C TRP A 42 4.69 -0.55 -5.16
N LYS A 43 5.64 -0.10 -5.99
CA LYS A 43 7.01 0.24 -5.56
C LYS A 43 7.03 1.36 -4.52
N ASN A 44 6.21 2.38 -4.73
CA ASN A 44 6.03 3.54 -3.84
C ASN A 44 4.54 3.93 -3.77
N PRO A 45 3.73 3.19 -3.02
CA PRO A 45 2.27 3.34 -3.03
C PRO A 45 1.82 4.69 -2.41
N PHE A 46 2.65 5.28 -1.54
CA PHE A 46 2.33 6.52 -0.84
C PHE A 46 2.97 7.76 -1.48
N ARG A 47 3.33 7.74 -2.76
CA ARG A 47 3.95 8.91 -3.39
C ARG A 47 3.01 10.13 -3.47
N LYS A 48 3.64 11.32 -3.52
CA LYS A 48 3.03 12.66 -3.35
C LYS A 48 1.95 13.05 -4.37
N GLU A 49 1.79 12.30 -5.46
CA GLU A 49 0.74 12.48 -6.46
C GLU A 49 -0.61 12.01 -5.91
N ILE A 50 -1.21 12.76 -4.96
CA ILE A 50 -2.47 12.33 -4.37
C ILE A 50 -3.62 12.51 -5.36
N ASP A 51 -4.08 11.39 -5.88
CA ASP A 51 -5.44 11.19 -6.34
C ASP A 51 -6.29 10.62 -5.18
N TYR A 52 -7.59 10.94 -5.14
CA TYR A 52 -8.62 10.33 -4.27
C TYR A 52 -8.56 8.79 -4.21
N ASN A 53 -8.00 8.12 -5.21
CA ASN A 53 -7.82 6.67 -5.28
C ASN A 53 -6.74 6.13 -4.32
N HIS A 54 -5.86 6.97 -3.75
CA HIS A 54 -4.77 6.49 -2.88
C HIS A 54 -5.26 5.94 -1.54
N THR A 55 -6.45 6.34 -1.07
CA THR A 55 -7.04 5.76 0.14
C THR A 55 -7.37 4.27 -0.02
N LYS A 56 -7.56 3.78 -1.25
CA LYS A 56 -7.84 2.35 -1.54
C LYS A 56 -6.64 1.43 -1.26
N ILE A 57 -5.45 2.00 -1.09
CA ILE A 57 -4.24 1.25 -0.69
C ILE A 57 -4.37 0.76 0.75
N ILE A 58 -5.03 1.55 1.61
CA ILE A 58 -5.18 1.25 3.03
C ILE A 58 -5.96 -0.07 3.26
N PRO A 59 -7.18 -0.26 2.72
CA PRO A 59 -7.89 -1.54 2.86
C PRO A 59 -7.10 -2.76 2.38
N VAL A 60 -6.35 -2.61 1.28
CA VAL A 60 -5.51 -3.70 0.75
C VAL A 60 -4.44 -4.06 1.77
N LEU A 61 -3.69 -3.08 2.31
CA LEU A 61 -2.64 -3.37 3.29
C LEU A 61 -3.21 -3.87 4.62
N LEU A 62 -4.36 -3.34 5.04
CA LEU A 62 -5.06 -3.80 6.25
C LEU A 62 -5.47 -5.28 6.14
N SER A 63 -5.86 -5.79 4.96
CA SER A 63 -6.18 -7.22 4.82
C SER A 63 -4.97 -8.13 5.06
N PHE A 64 -3.76 -7.68 4.67
CA PHE A 64 -2.52 -8.41 5.00
C PHE A 64 -2.24 -8.40 6.50
N LEU A 65 -2.48 -7.28 7.18
CA LEU A 65 -2.32 -7.19 8.64
C LEU A 65 -3.32 -8.09 9.37
N LYS A 66 -4.56 -8.17 8.87
CA LYS A 66 -5.62 -9.10 9.35
C LYS A 66 -5.29 -10.58 9.11
N LYS A 67 -4.22 -10.89 8.37
CA LYS A 67 -3.90 -12.23 7.85
C LYS A 67 -5.05 -12.82 6.99
N ASP A 68 -5.95 -11.98 6.50
CA ASP A 68 -7.04 -12.33 5.59
C ASP A 68 -6.53 -12.19 4.15
N LYS A 69 -5.79 -13.22 3.70
CA LYS A 69 -5.06 -13.19 2.42
C LYS A 69 -5.95 -13.53 1.22
N ASN A 70 -6.98 -12.72 0.97
CA ASN A 70 -7.83 -12.83 -0.23
C ASN A 70 -7.34 -11.97 -1.40
N THR A 71 -6.04 -11.74 -1.52
CA THR A 71 -5.43 -10.88 -2.54
C THR A 71 -4.64 -11.69 -3.57
N PHE A 72 -4.62 -11.23 -4.82
CA PHE A 72 -3.96 -11.94 -5.93
C PHE A 72 -2.43 -11.86 -5.88
N PHE A 73 -1.87 -10.77 -5.35
CA PHE A 73 -0.44 -10.55 -5.24
C PHE A 73 -0.04 -10.31 -3.79
N ASP A 74 1.20 -10.63 -3.44
CA ASP A 74 1.80 -10.25 -2.15
C ASP A 74 2.27 -8.79 -2.19
N TYR A 75 1.31 -7.87 -2.23
CA TYR A 75 1.54 -6.43 -2.38
C TYR A 75 2.58 -5.84 -1.41
N PRO A 76 2.61 -6.20 -0.11
CA PRO A 76 3.64 -5.71 0.81
C PRO A 76 5.07 -6.00 0.35
N SER A 77 5.31 -7.14 -0.32
CA SER A 77 6.65 -7.51 -0.80
C SER A 77 7.18 -6.59 -1.91
N PHE A 78 6.32 -5.83 -2.59
CA PHE A 78 6.69 -4.93 -3.68
C PHE A 78 7.06 -3.52 -3.19
N ILE A 79 6.72 -3.19 -1.95
CA ILE A 79 6.98 -1.87 -1.38
C ILE A 79 8.48 -1.74 -1.08
N THR A 80 9.15 -0.90 -1.84
CA THR A 80 10.60 -0.63 -1.68
C THR A 80 10.88 0.82 -1.29
N HIS A 81 9.89 1.70 -1.44
CA HIS A 81 9.95 3.06 -0.96
C HIS A 81 8.69 3.37 -0.15
N LEU A 82 8.87 3.98 1.02
CA LEU A 82 7.81 4.36 1.93
C LEU A 82 7.97 5.84 2.27
N ASP A 83 7.03 6.66 1.77
CA ASP A 83 6.92 8.06 2.12
C ASP A 83 6.05 8.17 3.37
N PHE A 84 6.70 8.35 4.54
CA PHE A 84 6.01 8.38 5.83
C PHE A 84 5.03 9.55 5.94
N ASP A 85 5.40 10.75 5.49
CA ASP A 85 4.54 11.93 5.54
C ASP A 85 3.22 11.66 4.80
N ASN A 86 3.32 11.06 3.62
CA ASN A 86 2.15 10.71 2.83
C ASN A 86 1.39 9.51 3.37
N LEU A 87 2.08 8.51 3.92
CA LEU A 87 1.45 7.40 4.62
C LEU A 87 0.56 7.93 5.74
N PHE A 88 1.08 8.78 6.63
CA PHE A 88 0.28 9.39 7.69
C PHE A 88 -0.90 10.16 7.11
N ARG A 89 -0.65 11.05 6.15
CA ARG A 89 -1.71 11.87 5.52
C ARG A 89 -2.83 11.03 4.90
N ILE A 90 -2.49 9.99 4.16
CA ILE A 90 -3.47 9.10 3.50
C ILE A 90 -4.20 8.26 4.55
N THR A 91 -3.51 7.80 5.59
CA THR A 91 -4.09 6.99 6.67
C THR A 91 -5.05 7.83 7.52
N SER A 92 -4.65 9.04 7.92
CA SER A 92 -5.54 9.99 8.61
C SER A 92 -6.77 10.30 7.77
N LYS A 93 -6.59 10.61 6.47
CA LYS A 93 -7.74 10.83 5.58
C LYS A 93 -8.63 9.58 5.47
N PHE A 94 -8.06 8.38 5.45
CA PHE A 94 -8.85 7.15 5.43
C PHE A 94 -9.65 6.99 6.74
N TYR A 95 -9.02 7.25 7.89
CA TYR A 95 -9.65 7.22 9.22
C TYR A 95 -10.83 8.18 9.30
N ASP A 96 -10.65 9.45 8.93
CA ASP A 96 -11.73 10.46 8.99
C ASP A 96 -12.97 10.06 8.17
N ASN A 97 -12.79 9.26 7.11
CA ASN A 97 -13.89 8.79 6.26
C ASN A 97 -14.48 7.45 6.72
N ASN A 98 -13.83 6.71 7.62
CA ASN A 98 -14.18 5.34 8.00
C ASN A 98 -14.01 5.09 9.51
N GLU A 99 -14.16 6.12 10.34
CA GLU A 99 -13.84 6.15 11.77
C GLU A 99 -14.32 4.89 12.51
N ASN A 100 -15.62 4.57 12.37
CA ASN A 100 -16.23 3.39 12.99
C ASN A 100 -15.59 2.05 12.59
N GLU A 101 -15.19 1.89 11.32
CA GLU A 101 -14.55 0.66 10.84
C GLU A 101 -13.11 0.53 11.33
N VAL A 102 -12.41 1.65 11.48
CA VAL A 102 -11.05 1.67 11.98
C VAL A 102 -11.01 1.46 13.48
N GLU A 103 -11.93 2.06 14.26
CA GLU A 103 -12.06 1.77 15.69
C GLU A 103 -12.32 0.28 15.95
N TYR A 104 -13.24 -0.32 15.21
CA TYR A 104 -13.47 -1.76 15.26
C TYR A 104 -12.19 -2.56 14.98
N PHE A 105 -11.43 -2.14 13.96
CA PHE A 105 -10.19 -2.81 13.62
C PHE A 105 -9.07 -2.60 14.66
N MET A 106 -8.94 -1.41 15.24
CA MET A 106 -7.99 -1.13 16.31
C MET A 106 -8.29 -1.99 17.53
N GLY A 107 -9.57 -2.14 17.90
CA GLY A 107 -9.99 -3.06 18.96
C GLY A 107 -9.66 -4.53 18.68
N LEU A 108 -9.65 -4.96 17.41
CA LEU A 108 -9.19 -6.31 17.04
C LEU A 108 -7.66 -6.44 17.11
N MET A 109 -6.90 -5.40 16.75
CA MET A 109 -5.44 -5.41 16.82
C MET A 109 -4.92 -5.38 18.26
N GLU A 110 -5.60 -4.70 19.17
CA GLU A 110 -5.27 -4.67 20.60
C GLU A 110 -5.43 -6.05 21.26
N GLN A 111 -6.25 -6.92 20.68
CA GLN A 111 -6.45 -8.30 21.13
C GLN A 111 -5.42 -9.30 20.56
N ASP A 112 -4.62 -8.89 19.57
CA ASP A 112 -3.53 -9.71 19.04
C ASP A 112 -2.26 -9.48 19.88
N ASP A 113 -1.90 -10.40 20.77
CA ASP A 113 -0.73 -10.32 21.67
C ASP A 113 0.60 -9.97 20.97
N THR A 114 0.71 -10.17 19.65
CA THR A 114 1.93 -9.87 18.89
C THR A 114 2.09 -8.38 18.55
N LEU A 115 0.99 -7.65 18.35
CA LEU A 115 1.00 -6.25 17.92
C LEU A 115 1.35 -5.26 19.05
N PRO A 116 0.83 -5.39 20.29
CA PRO A 116 1.28 -4.59 21.43
C PRO A 116 2.79 -4.68 21.65
N SER A 117 3.42 -5.82 21.35
CA SER A 117 4.88 -6.00 21.44
C SER A 117 5.68 -5.26 20.35
N ILE A 118 5.05 -5.01 19.19
CA ILE A 118 5.63 -4.24 18.07
C ILE A 118 5.41 -2.75 18.34
N PHE A 119 4.20 -2.37 18.75
CA PHE A 119 3.84 -1.00 19.07
C PHE A 119 4.57 -0.46 20.30
N SER A 120 4.78 -1.27 21.34
CA SER A 120 5.63 -0.88 22.48
C SER A 120 7.10 -0.67 22.14
N LYS A 121 7.59 -1.18 21.00
CA LYS A 121 8.95 -0.94 20.49
C LYS A 121 9.03 0.30 19.59
N LEU A 122 7.89 0.77 19.09
CA LEU A 122 7.82 2.04 18.38
C LEU A 122 7.77 3.12 19.46
N GLU A 123 8.82 3.93 19.57
CA GLU A 123 8.91 5.04 20.53
C GLU A 123 7.95 6.16 20.11
N TYR A 124 6.64 5.93 20.31
CA TYR A 124 5.54 6.83 19.96
C TYR A 124 5.71 8.23 20.55
N ASP A 125 6.25 8.28 21.76
CA ASP A 125 6.66 9.46 22.52
C ASP A 125 7.78 10.28 21.87
N LYS A 126 8.48 9.74 20.86
CA LYS A 126 9.47 10.46 20.04
C LYS A 126 8.92 10.93 18.69
N TRP A 127 7.67 10.62 18.33
CA TRP A 127 7.06 11.08 17.10
C TRP A 127 6.33 12.40 17.30
N PRO A 128 6.89 13.52 16.81
CA PRO A 128 6.28 14.83 17.00
C PRO A 128 4.94 14.88 16.25
N GLY A 129 3.83 14.95 16.99
CA GLY A 129 2.48 15.15 16.45
C GLY A 129 1.44 14.09 16.82
N PHE A 130 1.84 12.90 17.30
CA PHE A 130 0.88 11.80 17.56
C PHE A 130 0.06 11.99 18.85
N GLY A 131 0.49 12.86 19.78
CA GLY A 131 -0.20 13.14 21.05
C GLY A 131 -0.99 14.45 21.09
N GLN A 132 -1.21 15.11 19.95
CA GLN A 132 -1.95 16.39 19.87
C GLN A 132 -3.40 16.23 19.40
N ILE A 133 -3.84 14.99 19.14
CA ILE A 133 -5.19 14.69 18.68
C ILE A 133 -5.80 13.76 19.73
N TRP A 134 -6.25 14.38 20.83
CA TRP A 134 -7.26 13.83 21.73
C TRP A 134 -8.59 14.49 21.39
#